data_AF-A0A0T9MU45-F1
#
_entry.id   AF-A0A0T9MU45-F1
#
_cell.length_a   1.000
_cell.length_b   1.000
_cell.length_c   1.000
_cell.angle_alpha   90.00
_cell.angle_beta   90.00
_cell.angle_gamma   90.00
#
_symmetry.space_group_name_H-M   'P 1'
#
loop_
_entity.id
_entity.type
_entity.pdbx_description
1 polymer ?
#
loop_
_entity_poly.entity_id
_entity_poly.type
_entity_poly.pdbx_seq_one_letter_code
_entity_poly.pdbx_strand_id
1 'polypeptide(L)'
;MRVAYLNGFKFTGNLLNYAGLGWHNNRMPVHDILTGKLNLSRFFYRLGLKWKLPRSVSVFRKFTPSIDTNSIFSNHPRVCYLCIAKYGYFKCQWTFLPVITCNEHHTLLFDVDIQTGRRLNWNDTSIMNVDLNCNCDIDSVKIKRMSKLSAFFEDHFNGRINKNDCPILFNDLGVNDCLTIVNFLSHYITNIVGDDFHPVSMRNDLVAPVYEDAWRMVSTWPDGFYSLLSQYISRPMSKRGHSGIQKNYRDLYEQLYLRRKSAGIMRVKSEFECYINTYWPGTLPATRISRIKIHSSKNIISKKVAAKILDVRLPRFDKLINQNRIELFIFQGKGHYLRDQIELLACQYNDNWSLSQASEALCLTKYHIKALLKYQFINFIQQPDMMNRDWLIDKSSCERLINRLSLLANEPECHTGGKSMAGIQREGYSLTELVTGMLEGGVIFLFKYNNKSPFSFKQFHSFKVTNSSGKVD
;
A
#
# COMPACT_ATOMS: atom_id res chain seq x y z
N MET A 1 22.16 6.98 42.25
CA MET A 1 20.88 7.48 42.79
C MET A 1 20.50 6.80 44.09
N ARG A 2 19.95 5.56 44.13
CA ARG A 2 19.51 4.96 45.40
C ARG A 2 20.56 4.98 46.51
N VAL A 3 21.79 4.56 46.21
CA VAL A 3 22.89 4.59 47.18
C VAL A 3 23.17 6.01 47.65
N ALA A 4 23.20 6.99 46.75
CA ALA A 4 23.42 8.39 47.09
C ALA A 4 22.31 8.93 48.01
N TYR A 5 21.05 8.67 47.65
CA TYR A 5 19.88 9.07 48.44
C TYR A 5 19.90 8.49 49.86
N LEU A 6 20.11 7.16 50.00
CA LEU A 6 20.13 6.48 51.29
C LEU A 6 21.29 6.90 52.20
N ASN A 7 22.35 7.47 51.62
CA ASN A 7 23.52 7.96 52.36
C ASN A 7 23.51 9.51 52.49
N GLY A 8 22.36 10.15 52.31
CA GLY A 8 22.20 11.60 52.54
C GLY A 8 22.83 12.52 51.49
N PHE A 9 23.33 11.98 50.37
CA PHE A 9 23.82 12.82 49.28
C PHE A 9 22.66 13.41 48.50
N LYS A 10 22.59 14.74 48.43
CA LYS A 10 21.60 15.47 47.60
C LYS A 10 21.76 15.23 46.09
N PHE A 11 22.98 14.93 45.65
CA PHE A 11 23.27 14.70 44.23
C PHE A 11 24.08 13.42 44.02
N THR A 12 23.74 12.65 42.99
CA THR A 12 24.48 11.41 42.67
C THR A 12 25.93 11.70 42.27
N GLY A 13 26.19 12.83 41.62
CA GLY A 13 27.54 13.28 41.30
C GLY A 13 28.42 13.53 42.52
N ASN A 14 27.84 13.94 43.66
CA ASN A 14 28.60 14.11 44.90
C ASN A 14 29.11 12.78 45.45
N LEU A 15 28.29 11.72 45.39
CA LEU A 15 28.72 10.37 45.76
C LEU A 15 29.84 9.87 44.84
N LEU A 16 29.73 10.13 43.54
CA LEU A 16 30.77 9.73 42.58
C LEU A 16 32.07 10.51 42.80
N ASN A 17 31.98 11.81 43.11
CA ASN A 17 33.13 12.62 43.47
C ASN A 17 33.77 12.11 44.78
N TYR A 18 32.97 11.74 45.78
CA TYR A 18 33.45 11.09 47.00
C TYR A 18 34.18 9.77 46.71
N ALA A 19 33.72 8.98 45.72
CA ALA A 19 34.43 7.79 45.25
C ALA A 19 35.72 8.08 44.44
N GLY A 20 36.04 9.36 44.21
CA GLY A 20 37.21 9.85 43.49
C GLY A 20 37.00 10.06 41.99
N LEU A 21 35.76 10.22 41.51
CA LEU A 21 35.43 10.62 40.15
C LEU A 21 35.09 12.12 40.10
N GLY A 22 36.11 12.96 39.92
CA GLY A 22 35.95 14.41 39.86
C GLY A 22 35.55 14.88 38.46
N TRP A 23 34.31 15.36 38.31
CA TRP A 23 33.88 16.10 37.11
C TRP A 23 33.73 17.58 37.40
N HIS A 24 33.90 18.38 36.35
CA HIS A 24 33.54 19.79 36.39
C HIS A 24 32.06 19.94 36.79
N ASN A 25 31.79 20.68 37.87
CA ASN A 25 30.46 20.92 38.45
C ASN A 25 29.72 19.71 39.07
N ASN A 26 30.40 18.59 39.40
CA ASN A 26 29.76 17.40 40.00
C ASN A 26 28.52 16.89 39.24
N ARG A 27 28.51 17.04 37.91
CA ARG A 27 27.42 16.58 37.04
C ARG A 27 27.69 15.18 36.54
N MET A 28 26.72 14.29 36.69
CA MET A 28 26.81 12.92 36.19
C MET A 28 26.65 12.88 34.64
N PRO A 29 27.59 12.30 33.87
CA PRO A 29 27.49 12.08 32.43
C PRO A 29 26.60 10.87 32.18
N VAL A 30 25.31 11.08 32.39
CA VAL A 30 24.29 10.03 32.32
C VAL A 30 24.38 9.28 31.00
N HIS A 31 24.50 10.02 29.89
CA HIS A 31 24.60 9.44 28.57
C HIS A 31 25.79 8.46 28.49
N ASP A 32 26.98 8.85 28.94
CA ASP A 32 28.16 7.98 28.85
C ASP A 32 28.06 6.74 29.75
N ILE A 33 27.33 6.84 30.87
CA ILE A 33 27.04 5.71 31.76
C ILE A 33 26.03 4.76 31.10
N LEU A 34 24.90 5.27 30.59
CA LEU A 34 23.83 4.47 29.98
C LEU A 34 24.27 3.79 28.68
N THR A 35 25.20 4.42 27.97
CA THR A 35 25.80 3.90 26.72
C THR A 35 27.00 3.00 26.97
N GLY A 36 27.52 2.97 28.20
CA GLY A 36 28.67 2.16 28.59
C GLY A 36 30.00 2.69 28.04
N LYS A 37 30.04 3.94 27.55
CA LYS A 37 31.29 4.65 27.22
C LYS A 37 32.14 4.87 28.46
N LEU A 38 31.50 5.06 29.62
CA LEU A 38 32.18 5.21 30.90
C LEU A 38 32.11 3.92 31.73
N ASN A 39 33.26 3.39 32.11
CA ASN A 39 33.36 2.24 33.00
C ASN A 39 33.43 2.70 34.47
N LEU A 40 32.37 2.44 35.25
CA LEU A 40 32.30 2.81 36.66
C LEU A 40 32.80 1.74 37.64
N SER A 41 33.32 0.61 37.15
CA SER A 41 33.74 -0.53 38.00
C SER A 41 34.67 -0.15 39.14
N ARG A 42 35.72 0.64 38.86
CA ARG A 42 36.70 1.09 39.86
C ARG A 42 36.06 1.92 40.98
N PHE A 43 35.09 2.78 40.64
CA PHE A 43 34.41 3.63 41.63
C PHE A 43 33.41 2.84 42.46
N PHE A 44 32.71 1.89 41.84
CA PHE A 44 31.84 0.97 42.57
C PHE A 44 32.65 0.10 43.54
N TYR A 45 33.81 -0.40 43.13
CA TYR A 45 34.71 -1.14 44.02
C TYR A 45 35.14 -0.31 45.24
N ARG A 46 35.52 0.96 45.05
CA ARG A 46 35.85 1.88 46.15
C ARG A 46 34.69 2.13 47.11
N LEU A 47 33.46 2.07 46.62
CA LEU A 47 32.25 2.20 47.44
C LEU A 47 31.80 0.85 48.05
N GLY A 48 32.56 -0.24 47.86
CA GLY A 48 32.16 -1.58 48.31
C GLY A 48 30.97 -2.16 47.55
N LEU A 49 30.69 -1.66 46.34
CA LEU A 49 29.54 -2.04 45.53
C LEU A 49 29.94 -2.95 44.37
N LYS A 50 29.07 -3.91 44.04
CA LYS A 50 29.20 -4.71 42.82
C LYS A 50 28.78 -3.90 41.60
N TRP A 51 29.70 -3.68 40.67
CA TRP A 51 29.39 -3.06 39.38
C TRP A 51 28.67 -4.04 38.46
N LYS A 52 27.60 -3.55 37.82
CA LYS A 52 26.89 -4.26 36.76
C LYS A 52 26.68 -3.30 35.59
N LEU A 53 27.02 -3.76 34.39
CA LEU A 53 26.79 -2.98 33.19
C LEU A 53 25.28 -2.77 32.97
N PRO A 54 24.83 -1.53 32.65
CA PRO A 54 23.43 -1.29 32.35
C PRO A 54 22.94 -2.12 31.15
N ARG A 55 21.71 -2.65 31.23
CA ARG A 55 21.10 -3.40 30.12
C ARG A 55 20.93 -2.56 28.84
N SER A 56 20.86 -1.23 28.97
CA SER A 56 20.83 -0.31 27.83
C SER A 56 22.09 -0.38 26.96
N VAL A 57 23.23 -0.81 27.51
CA VAL A 57 24.51 -0.84 26.78
C VAL A 57 24.49 -1.84 25.63
N SER A 58 23.87 -3.01 25.79
CA SER A 58 23.79 -4.01 24.72
C SER A 58 22.96 -3.50 23.53
N VAL A 59 21.98 -2.66 23.81
CA VAL A 59 21.14 -2.00 22.80
C VAL A 59 21.93 -0.87 22.13
N PHE A 60 22.58 -0.01 22.93
CA PHE A 60 23.37 1.12 22.44
C PHE A 60 24.56 0.71 21.58
N ARG A 61 25.30 -0.36 21.93
CA ARG A 61 26.43 -0.83 21.12
C ARG A 61 26.04 -1.28 19.72
N LYS A 62 24.78 -1.69 19.54
CA LYS A 62 24.23 -2.04 18.23
C LYS A 62 23.72 -0.82 17.47
N PHE A 63 23.56 0.33 18.13
CA PHE A 63 23.16 1.59 17.49
C PHE A 63 24.35 2.20 16.74
N THR A 64 24.14 2.51 15.47
CA THR A 64 25.14 3.18 14.64
C THR A 64 24.63 4.56 14.26
N PRO A 65 25.20 5.68 14.75
CA PRO A 65 24.70 7.03 14.51
C PRO A 65 24.54 7.44 13.04
N SER A 66 25.31 6.83 12.14
CA SER A 66 25.21 7.06 10.69
C SER A 66 24.08 6.28 10.01
N ILE A 67 23.40 5.38 10.73
CA ILE A 67 22.40 4.44 10.22
C ILE A 67 21.07 4.64 10.95
N ASP A 68 21.13 4.75 12.28
CA ASP A 68 19.99 4.87 13.17
C ASP A 68 19.68 6.32 13.53
N THR A 69 18.50 6.54 14.12
CA THR A 69 18.15 7.89 14.59
C THR A 69 18.83 8.20 15.92
N ASN A 70 19.50 9.35 16.02
CA ASN A 70 20.18 9.77 17.26
C ASN A 70 19.22 10.11 18.42
N SER A 71 17.93 10.30 18.12
CA SER A 71 16.90 10.76 19.07
C SER A 71 16.07 9.61 19.64
N ILE A 72 16.72 8.57 20.15
CA ILE A 72 16.04 7.38 20.69
C ILE A 72 16.14 7.30 22.22
N PHE A 73 17.08 8.04 22.82
CA PHE A 73 17.30 8.07 24.26
C PHE A 73 16.82 9.39 24.87
N SER A 74 16.21 9.30 26.04
CA SER A 74 15.84 10.45 26.84
C SER A 74 17.05 10.97 27.62
N ASN A 75 17.29 12.28 27.55
CA ASN A 75 18.28 12.95 28.38
C ASN A 75 17.80 13.16 29.82
N HIS A 76 16.48 13.14 30.02
CA HIS A 76 15.84 13.33 31.32
C HIS A 76 15.32 11.99 31.88
N PRO A 77 15.31 11.80 33.21
CA PRO A 77 14.64 10.66 33.81
C PRO A 77 13.15 10.71 33.52
N ARG A 78 12.62 9.53 33.20
CA ARG A 78 11.19 9.29 33.04
C ARG A 78 10.81 8.17 33.96
N VAL A 79 9.85 8.43 34.84
CA VAL A 79 9.70 7.63 36.05
C VAL A 79 8.24 7.35 36.37
N CYS A 80 8.00 6.19 36.98
CA CYS A 80 6.73 5.89 37.62
C CYS A 80 6.95 5.92 39.13
N TYR A 81 6.38 6.90 39.81
CA TYR A 81 6.52 7.08 41.26
C TYR A 81 6.04 5.87 42.06
N LEU A 82 4.97 5.19 41.60
CA LEU A 82 4.47 3.96 42.21
C LEU A 82 5.48 2.80 42.12
N CYS A 83 6.16 2.64 40.98
CA CYS A 83 7.25 1.65 40.86
C CYS A 83 8.45 2.01 41.73
N ILE A 84 8.80 3.29 41.86
CA ILE A 84 9.89 3.70 42.76
C ILE A 84 9.51 3.39 44.20
N ALA A 85 8.29 3.69 44.63
CA ALA A 85 7.82 3.36 45.98
C ALA A 85 7.87 1.85 46.24
N LYS A 86 7.40 1.05 45.27
CA LYS A 86 7.31 -0.40 45.40
C LYS A 86 8.67 -1.11 45.35
N TYR A 87 9.57 -0.69 44.47
CA TYR A 87 10.81 -1.42 44.19
C TYR A 87 12.10 -0.67 44.55
N GLY A 88 12.01 0.65 44.74
CA GLY A 88 13.16 1.52 45.02
C GLY A 88 14.11 1.71 43.83
N TYR A 89 13.69 1.46 42.59
CA TYR A 89 14.54 1.64 41.41
C TYR A 89 13.74 1.98 40.14
N PHE A 90 14.43 2.51 39.13
CA PHE A 90 13.88 2.81 37.80
C PHE A 90 14.15 1.66 36.83
N LYS A 91 13.18 1.32 35.98
CA LYS A 91 13.40 0.37 34.89
C LYS A 91 14.34 0.97 33.85
N CYS A 92 15.31 0.20 33.37
CA CYS A 92 16.23 0.67 32.33
C CYS A 92 15.52 0.98 31.01
N GLN A 93 14.37 0.35 30.74
CA GLN A 93 13.58 0.54 29.53
C GLN A 93 13.04 1.98 29.43
N TRP A 94 12.86 2.68 30.55
CA TRP A 94 12.35 4.05 30.55
C TRP A 94 13.35 5.09 30.02
N THR A 95 14.59 4.67 29.71
CA THR A 95 15.55 5.54 29.01
C THR A 95 15.24 5.69 27.52
N PHE A 96 14.43 4.80 26.94
CA PHE A 96 14.14 4.78 25.50
C PHE A 96 12.86 5.55 25.18
N LEU A 97 12.95 6.60 24.36
CA LEU A 97 11.88 7.57 24.13
C LEU A 97 10.50 6.95 23.83
N PRO A 98 10.38 5.88 23.02
CA PRO A 98 9.10 5.22 22.77
C PRO A 98 8.46 4.49 23.96
N VAL A 99 9.19 4.25 25.05
CA VAL A 99 8.64 3.75 26.32
C VAL A 99 8.12 4.96 27.11
N ILE A 100 6.83 5.23 26.94
CA ILE A 100 6.15 6.45 27.40
C ILE A 100 5.27 6.21 28.64
N THR A 101 4.86 4.97 28.90
CA THR A 101 3.96 4.60 30.00
C THR A 101 4.56 3.49 30.87
N CYS A 102 4.07 3.40 32.10
CA CYS A 102 4.32 2.27 32.99
C CYS A 102 3.28 1.18 32.77
N ASN A 103 3.70 -0.01 32.35
CA ASN A 103 2.79 -1.13 32.12
C ASN A 103 2.25 -1.76 33.41
N GLU A 104 2.89 -1.53 34.56
CA GLU A 104 2.43 -2.11 35.84
C GLU A 104 1.35 -1.27 36.52
N HIS A 105 1.46 0.06 36.42
CA HIS A 105 0.54 0.98 37.07
C HIS A 105 -0.37 1.70 36.08
N HIS A 106 -0.22 1.46 34.78
CA HIS A 106 -0.99 2.08 33.72
C HIS A 106 -1.04 3.61 33.84
N THR A 107 0.14 4.23 33.97
CA THR A 107 0.30 5.68 34.03
C THR A 107 1.33 6.16 33.03
N LEU A 108 1.22 7.42 32.61
CA LEU A 108 2.27 8.07 31.84
C LEU A 108 3.52 8.22 32.73
N LEU A 109 4.70 7.99 32.15
CA LEU A 109 5.95 8.23 32.88
C LEU A 109 6.15 9.74 33.08
N PHE A 110 6.44 10.14 34.31
CA PHE A 110 6.70 11.52 34.68
C PHE A 110 8.13 11.89 34.34
N ASP A 111 8.30 13.03 33.69
CA ASP A 111 9.59 13.62 33.34
C ASP A 111 9.72 15.08 33.83
N VAL A 112 8.71 15.51 34.58
CA VAL A 112 8.62 16.76 35.33
C VAL A 112 8.32 16.43 36.79
N ASP A 113 8.89 17.22 37.67
CA ASP A 113 8.55 17.22 39.08
C ASP A 113 7.13 17.78 39.26
N ILE A 114 6.31 17.07 40.01
CA ILE A 114 4.87 17.37 40.15
C ILE A 114 4.65 18.67 40.94
N GLN A 115 5.50 18.97 41.91
CA GLN A 115 5.34 20.14 42.79
C GLN A 115 5.88 21.41 42.13
N THR A 116 7.01 21.31 41.45
CA THR A 116 7.75 22.46 40.91
C THR A 116 7.57 22.66 39.40
N GLY A 117 7.03 21.66 38.69
CA GLY A 117 6.89 21.65 37.23
C GLY A 117 8.22 21.60 36.46
N ARG A 118 9.36 21.51 37.17
CA ARG A 118 10.70 21.51 36.57
C ARG A 118 11.01 20.15 35.98
N ARG A 119 11.83 20.11 34.92
CA ARG A 119 12.33 18.85 34.35
C ARG A 119 13.08 18.05 35.38
N LEU A 120 12.79 16.75 35.45
CA LEU A 120 13.56 15.86 36.29
C LEU A 120 15.01 15.80 35.79
N ASN A 121 15.93 15.57 36.72
CA ASN A 121 17.36 15.51 36.44
C ASN A 121 17.97 14.29 37.11
N TRP A 122 18.66 13.46 36.35
CA TRP A 122 19.34 12.26 36.84
C TRP A 122 20.37 12.53 37.96
N ASN A 123 20.87 13.77 38.09
CA ASN A 123 21.77 14.09 39.20
C ASN A 123 21.03 14.26 40.53
N ASP A 124 19.77 14.66 40.50
CA ASP A 124 18.98 14.97 41.68
C ASP A 124 18.45 13.70 42.34
N THR A 125 18.80 13.49 43.62
CA THR A 125 18.30 12.34 44.37
C THR A 125 16.89 12.54 44.90
N SER A 126 16.34 13.76 44.84
CA SER A 126 14.96 14.08 45.26
C SER A 126 13.91 13.25 44.51
N ILE A 127 14.23 12.77 43.30
CA ILE A 127 13.36 11.89 42.50
C ILE A 127 13.03 10.58 43.25
N MET A 128 13.90 10.17 44.18
CA MET A 128 13.66 8.98 45.02
C MET A 128 12.71 9.26 46.18
N ASN A 129 12.43 10.54 46.48
CA ASN A 129 11.42 10.93 47.45
C ASN A 129 10.05 10.88 46.76
N VAL A 130 9.25 9.89 47.14
CA VAL A 130 7.95 9.65 46.50
C VAL A 130 6.87 10.35 47.31
N ASP A 131 6.30 11.42 46.76
CA ASP A 131 5.02 11.95 47.23
C ASP A 131 3.87 11.25 46.48
N LEU A 132 3.20 10.33 47.17
CA LEU A 132 2.13 9.50 46.61
C LEU A 132 0.78 10.22 46.52
N ASN A 133 0.66 11.46 47.03
CA ASN A 133 -0.59 12.23 46.97
C ASN A 133 -0.87 12.86 45.60
N CYS A 134 -0.14 12.48 44.56
CA CYS A 134 -0.37 12.95 43.20
C CYS A 134 -1.61 12.29 42.60
N ASN A 135 -2.74 12.99 42.72
CA ASN A 135 -3.98 12.66 42.03
C ASN A 135 -3.85 13.08 40.55
N CYS A 136 -3.13 12.27 39.77
CA CYS A 136 -3.03 12.46 38.33
C CYS A 136 -4.27 11.83 37.69
N ASP A 137 -5.31 12.65 37.51
CA ASP A 137 -6.44 12.33 36.63
C ASP A 137 -5.89 12.17 35.22
N ILE A 138 -5.76 10.93 34.77
CA ILE A 138 -5.33 10.63 33.41
C ILE A 138 -6.42 9.78 32.76
N ASP A 139 -6.83 10.19 31.56
CA ASP A 139 -7.75 9.46 30.70
C ASP A 139 -7.29 8.01 30.52
N SER A 140 -7.98 7.09 31.22
CA SER A 140 -7.66 5.67 31.27
C SER A 140 -7.69 5.00 29.88
N VAL A 141 -8.53 5.51 28.96
CA VAL A 141 -8.65 5.00 27.60
C VAL A 141 -7.40 5.35 26.79
N LYS A 142 -6.95 6.60 26.89
CA LYS A 142 -5.74 7.09 26.22
C LYS A 142 -4.49 6.35 26.70
N ILE A 143 -4.35 6.16 28.03
CA ILE A 143 -3.22 5.41 28.58
C ILE A 143 -3.22 3.96 28.11
N LYS A 144 -4.39 3.29 28.07
CA LYS A 144 -4.47 1.89 27.62
C LYS A 144 -3.95 1.72 26.18
N ARG A 145 -4.20 2.68 25.30
CA ARG A 145 -3.67 2.67 23.92
C ARG A 145 -2.16 2.87 23.90
N MET A 146 -1.66 3.89 24.61
CA MET A 146 -0.23 4.19 24.73
C MET A 146 0.58 3.06 25.41
N SER A 147 -0.07 2.30 26.30
CA SER A 147 0.53 1.16 26.99
C SER A 147 0.94 0.04 26.04
N LYS A 148 0.25 -0.14 24.90
CA LYS A 148 0.60 -1.19 23.92
C LYS A 148 2.01 -0.99 23.35
N LEU A 149 2.36 0.25 22.98
CA LEU A 149 3.69 0.58 22.48
C LEU A 149 4.77 0.34 23.55
N SER A 150 4.51 0.79 24.78
CA SER A 150 5.46 0.64 25.89
C SER A 150 5.64 -0.83 26.27
N ALA A 151 4.57 -1.61 26.29
CA ALA A 151 4.58 -3.06 26.49
C ALA A 151 5.38 -3.78 25.41
N PHE A 152 5.14 -3.46 24.13
CA PHE A 152 5.88 -4.04 23.02
C PHE A 152 7.39 -3.87 23.20
N PHE A 153 7.86 -2.64 23.48
CA PHE A 153 9.30 -2.41 23.67
C PHE A 153 9.83 -3.06 24.95
N GLU A 154 9.10 -3.02 26.07
CA GLU A 154 9.52 -3.70 27.29
C GLU A 154 9.68 -5.22 27.09
N ASP A 155 8.77 -5.86 26.36
CA ASP A 155 8.87 -7.29 26.04
C ASP A 155 9.95 -7.58 25.01
N HIS A 156 10.15 -6.71 24.02
CA HIS A 156 11.27 -6.80 23.06
C HIS A 156 12.62 -6.76 23.77
N PHE A 157 12.82 -5.80 24.69
CA PHE A 157 14.03 -5.71 25.50
C PHE A 157 14.27 -6.94 26.38
N ASN A 158 13.20 -7.61 26.81
CA ASN A 158 13.27 -8.80 27.66
C ASN A 158 13.29 -10.11 26.85
N GLY A 159 13.22 -10.05 25.51
CA GLY A 159 13.19 -11.23 24.65
C GLY A 159 11.89 -12.04 24.74
N ARG A 160 10.77 -11.41 25.11
CA ARG A 160 9.46 -12.04 25.36
C ARG A 160 8.42 -11.73 24.28
N ILE A 161 8.84 -11.34 23.08
CA ILE A 161 7.91 -10.94 22.02
C ILE A 161 7.11 -12.15 21.57
N ASN A 162 5.79 -12.04 21.65
CA ASN A 162 4.90 -12.94 20.95
C ASN A 162 4.83 -12.54 19.47
N LYS A 163 5.19 -13.47 18.57
CA LYS A 163 5.14 -13.22 17.12
C LYS A 163 3.74 -12.85 16.63
N ASN A 164 2.69 -13.34 17.29
CA ASN A 164 1.30 -13.08 16.88
C ASN A 164 0.83 -11.66 17.22
N ASP A 165 1.43 -11.02 18.23
CA ASP A 165 1.10 -9.65 18.66
C ASP A 165 2.06 -8.60 18.05
N CYS A 166 3.04 -9.05 17.27
CA CYS A 166 4.03 -8.21 16.63
C CYS A 166 3.47 -7.62 15.33
N PRO A 167 3.49 -6.29 15.13
CA PRO A 167 3.12 -5.69 13.86
C PRO A 167 3.96 -6.26 12.71
N ILE A 168 3.34 -6.46 11.54
CA ILE A 168 3.98 -7.07 10.36
C ILE A 168 5.30 -6.37 10.00
N LEU A 169 5.32 -5.03 10.08
CA LEU A 169 6.51 -4.23 9.82
C LEU A 169 7.71 -4.61 10.72
N PHE A 170 7.45 -5.04 11.96
CA PHE A 170 8.45 -5.37 12.97
C PHE A 170 8.85 -6.85 13.02
N ASN A 171 8.22 -7.72 12.22
CA ASN A 171 8.54 -9.15 12.22
C ASN A 171 10.03 -9.39 11.96
N ASP A 172 10.69 -10.17 12.81
CA ASP A 172 12.12 -10.49 12.72
C ASP A 172 13.08 -9.28 12.75
N LEU A 173 12.60 -8.09 13.16
CA LEU A 173 13.46 -6.94 13.40
C LEU A 173 13.98 -6.90 14.84
N GLY A 174 15.24 -6.48 14.98
CA GLY A 174 15.82 -6.17 16.28
C GLY A 174 15.20 -4.91 16.89
N VAL A 175 15.29 -4.77 18.22
CA VAL A 175 14.70 -3.64 18.94
C VAL A 175 15.18 -2.28 18.41
N ASN A 176 16.43 -2.21 17.95
CA ASN A 176 17.02 -0.99 17.40
C ASN A 176 16.32 -0.54 16.13
N ASP A 177 16.08 -1.45 15.19
CA ASP A 177 15.36 -1.15 13.96
C ASP A 177 13.92 -0.71 14.26
N CYS A 178 13.25 -1.38 15.21
CA CYS A 178 11.91 -0.99 15.64
C CYS A 178 11.89 0.42 16.24
N LEU A 179 12.83 0.76 17.13
CA LEU A 179 12.98 2.09 17.71
C LEU A 179 13.26 3.14 16.62
N THR A 180 14.17 2.82 15.69
CA THR A 180 14.51 3.69 14.55
C THR A 180 13.29 3.95 13.68
N ILE A 181 12.49 2.93 13.36
CA ILE A 181 11.26 3.07 12.56
C ILE A 181 10.24 3.95 13.28
N VAL A 182 9.91 3.66 14.55
CA VAL A 182 8.91 4.44 15.30
C VAL A 182 9.30 5.91 15.32
N ASN A 183 10.57 6.20 15.64
CA ASN A 183 11.04 7.57 15.69
C ASN A 183 11.08 8.26 14.32
N PHE A 184 11.45 7.52 13.27
CA PHE A 184 11.42 8.00 11.90
C PHE A 184 10.00 8.38 11.47
N LEU A 185 9.03 7.48 11.71
CA LEU A 185 7.64 7.69 11.34
C LEU A 185 7.00 8.84 12.14
N SER A 186 7.29 8.94 13.43
CA SER A 186 6.85 10.06 14.28
C SER A 186 7.28 11.42 13.72
N HIS A 187 8.52 11.55 13.25
CA HIS A 187 8.99 12.79 12.63
C HIS A 187 8.11 13.22 11.45
N TYR A 188 7.75 12.28 10.57
CA TYR A 188 6.92 12.60 9.41
C TYR A 188 5.45 12.85 9.79
N ILE A 189 4.90 12.14 10.77
CA ILE A 189 3.56 12.47 11.29
C ILE A 189 3.50 13.93 11.76
N THR A 190 4.47 14.36 12.56
CA THR A 190 4.51 15.74 13.09
C THR A 190 4.69 16.78 11.98
N ASN A 191 5.53 16.50 10.98
CA ASN A 191 5.76 17.41 9.85
C ASN A 191 4.47 17.72 9.03
N ILE A 192 3.46 16.84 9.02
CA ILE A 192 2.17 17.10 8.33
C ILE A 192 1.37 18.22 9.00
N VAL A 193 1.49 18.33 10.32
CA VAL A 193 0.84 19.36 11.12
C VAL A 193 1.62 20.68 11.06
N GLY A 194 2.89 20.63 10.60
CA GLY A 194 3.77 21.79 10.46
C GLY A 194 4.62 22.06 11.70
N ASP A 195 4.68 21.10 12.62
CA ASP A 195 5.48 21.17 13.85
C ASP A 195 6.83 20.47 13.68
N ASP A 196 7.80 20.85 14.51
CA ASP A 196 9.12 20.20 14.58
C ASP A 196 9.14 19.09 15.65
N PHE A 197 9.56 17.89 15.27
CA PHE A 197 9.67 16.76 16.20
C PHE A 197 11.07 16.66 16.82
N HIS A 198 11.20 17.11 18.07
CA HIS A 198 12.42 17.06 18.86
C HIS A 198 12.23 16.28 20.17
N PRO A 199 12.07 14.94 20.10
CA PRO A 199 11.58 14.16 21.24
C PRO A 199 12.50 14.17 22.47
N VAL A 200 13.79 14.42 22.29
CA VAL A 200 14.77 14.52 23.38
C VAL A 200 14.54 15.75 24.27
N SER A 201 14.00 16.84 23.71
CA SER A 201 13.75 18.11 24.40
C SER A 201 12.29 18.26 24.85
N MET A 202 11.38 17.56 24.18
CA MET A 202 9.94 17.62 24.43
C MET A 202 9.53 16.88 25.71
N ARG A 203 8.38 17.25 26.29
CA ARG A 203 7.84 16.59 27.49
C ARG A 203 7.16 15.27 27.12
N ASN A 204 7.17 14.31 28.04
CA ASN A 204 6.64 12.98 27.77
C ASN A 204 5.13 13.03 27.44
N ASP A 205 4.37 13.96 28.02
CA ASP A 205 2.96 14.22 27.68
C ASP A 205 2.76 14.77 26.27
N LEU A 206 3.73 15.50 25.72
CA LEU A 206 3.73 16.01 24.34
C LEU A 206 4.23 14.96 23.33
N VAL A 207 5.19 14.13 23.73
CA VAL A 207 5.79 13.10 22.87
C VAL A 207 4.90 11.85 22.77
N ALA A 208 4.22 11.49 23.87
CA ALA A 208 3.34 10.34 23.94
C ALA A 208 2.29 10.25 22.82
N PRO A 209 1.49 11.30 22.51
CA PRO A 209 0.51 11.23 21.42
C PRO A 209 1.17 10.99 20.06
N VAL A 210 2.33 11.59 19.79
CA VAL A 210 3.04 11.40 18.51
C VAL A 210 3.52 9.96 18.35
N TYR A 211 4.04 9.36 19.42
CA TYR A 211 4.42 7.94 19.40
C TYR A 211 3.21 7.01 19.36
N GLU A 212 2.08 7.38 19.96
CA GLU A 212 0.83 6.63 19.83
C GLU A 212 0.34 6.60 18.38
N ASP A 213 0.36 7.74 17.68
CA ASP A 213 -0.02 7.81 16.27
C ASP A 213 0.93 7.00 15.38
N ALA A 214 2.24 7.04 15.67
CA ALA A 214 3.21 6.21 14.97
C ALA A 214 2.94 4.72 15.22
N TRP A 215 2.64 4.32 16.46
CA TRP A 215 2.27 2.94 16.78
C TRP A 215 1.00 2.49 16.05
N ARG A 216 -0.01 3.37 15.96
CA ARG A 216 -1.24 3.10 15.22
C ARG A 216 -0.95 2.84 13.74
N MET A 217 -0.13 3.69 13.12
CA MET A 217 0.29 3.51 11.73
C MET A 217 1.04 2.19 11.51
N VAL A 218 1.94 1.83 12.43
CA VAL A 218 2.66 0.55 12.36
C VAL A 218 1.72 -0.64 12.55
N SER A 219 0.72 -0.52 13.43
CA SER A 219 -0.25 -1.57 13.71
C SER A 219 -1.18 -1.86 12.52
N THR A 220 -1.43 -0.85 11.67
CA THR A 220 -2.27 -0.96 10.46
C THR A 220 -1.44 -0.97 9.19
N TRP A 221 -0.21 -1.49 9.24
CA TRP A 221 0.71 -1.48 8.11
C TRP A 221 0.25 -2.46 7.00
N PRO A 222 0.35 -2.11 5.70
CA PRO A 222 0.92 -0.87 5.13
C PRO A 222 -0.07 0.30 5.00
N ASP A 223 -1.36 0.07 5.19
CA ASP A 223 -2.43 1.06 4.93
C ASP A 223 -2.27 2.36 5.72
N GLY A 224 -1.83 2.26 6.98
CA GLY A 224 -1.54 3.43 7.82
C GLY A 224 -0.48 4.34 7.19
N PHE A 225 0.56 3.76 6.59
CA PHE A 225 1.60 4.51 5.90
C PHE A 225 1.12 5.08 4.57
N TYR A 226 0.28 4.35 3.84
CA TYR A 226 -0.33 4.87 2.62
C TYR A 226 -1.27 6.04 2.89
N SER A 227 -1.96 6.04 4.03
CA SER A 227 -2.73 7.20 4.51
C SER A 227 -1.82 8.41 4.76
N LEU A 228 -0.67 8.22 5.43
CA LEU A 228 0.34 9.26 5.63
C LEU A 228 0.83 9.83 4.29
N LEU A 229 1.21 8.97 3.33
CA LEU A 229 1.66 9.41 2.00
C LEU A 229 0.58 10.18 1.26
N SER A 230 -0.68 9.76 1.37
CA SER A 230 -1.81 10.43 0.76
C SER A 230 -2.05 11.83 1.33
N GLN A 231 -1.78 12.03 2.63
CA GLN A 231 -1.83 13.37 3.24
C GLN A 231 -0.74 14.30 2.68
N TYR A 232 0.45 13.79 2.37
CA TYR A 232 1.49 14.60 1.71
C TYR A 232 1.19 14.96 0.27
N ILE A 233 0.22 14.30 -0.36
CA ILE A 233 -0.30 14.73 -1.67
C ILE A 233 -1.10 16.02 -1.54
N SER A 234 -1.93 16.14 -0.50
CA SER A 234 -2.72 17.35 -0.24
C SER A 234 -1.90 18.45 0.45
N ARG A 235 -0.91 18.07 1.26
CA ARG A 235 0.01 18.97 1.96
C ARG A 235 1.47 18.66 1.58
N PRO A 236 1.95 19.15 0.43
CA PRO A 236 3.29 18.82 -0.07
C PRO A 236 4.39 19.31 0.87
N MET A 237 5.43 18.48 1.07
CA MET A 237 6.61 18.81 1.87
C MET A 237 7.34 20.06 1.37
N SER A 238 7.29 20.34 0.06
CA SER A 238 7.91 21.55 -0.49
C SER A 238 6.91 22.54 -1.06
N LYS A 239 7.02 23.79 -0.59
CA LYS A 239 6.34 24.95 -1.19
C LYS A 239 6.95 25.35 -2.54
N ARG A 240 8.20 24.95 -2.83
CA ARG A 240 8.96 25.32 -4.02
C ARG A 240 9.13 24.09 -4.92
N GLY A 241 8.72 24.20 -6.18
CA GLY A 241 8.96 23.14 -7.18
C GLY A 241 7.73 22.82 -8.04
N HIS A 242 8.00 22.54 -9.31
CA HIS A 242 7.01 22.14 -10.30
C HIS A 242 6.81 20.62 -10.22
N SER A 243 5.71 20.20 -9.58
CA SER A 243 5.11 18.85 -9.59
C SER A 243 6.05 17.65 -9.29
N GLY A 244 5.50 16.45 -9.16
CA GLY A 244 6.29 15.22 -9.01
C GLY A 244 6.55 14.76 -7.57
N ILE A 245 7.23 13.61 -7.44
CA ILE A 245 7.55 12.94 -6.16
C ILE A 245 8.36 13.86 -5.25
N GLN A 246 9.33 14.59 -5.79
CA GLN A 246 10.18 15.50 -5.02
C GLN A 246 9.40 16.67 -4.42
N LYS A 247 8.25 17.08 -5.00
CA LYS A 247 7.44 18.14 -4.39
C LYS A 247 6.73 17.63 -3.13
N ASN A 248 6.19 16.42 -3.20
CA ASN A 248 5.33 15.89 -2.15
C ASN A 248 6.11 15.15 -1.05
N TYR A 249 7.23 14.51 -1.41
CA TYR A 249 7.94 13.58 -0.52
C TYR A 249 9.44 13.89 -0.38
N ARG A 250 9.89 15.12 -0.66
CA ARG A 250 11.33 15.45 -0.73
C ARG A 250 12.15 14.86 0.42
N ASP A 251 11.79 15.24 1.64
CA ASP A 251 12.60 14.96 2.82
C ASP A 251 12.48 13.50 3.24
N LEU A 252 11.29 12.91 3.05
CA LEU A 252 11.08 11.47 3.22
C LEU A 252 11.93 10.66 2.25
N TYR A 253 11.88 11.02 0.97
CA TYR A 253 12.66 10.39 -0.07
C TYR A 253 14.17 10.53 0.22
N GLU A 254 14.66 11.71 0.57
CA GLU A 254 16.07 11.88 0.89
C GLU A 254 16.49 10.98 2.06
N GLN A 255 15.75 10.95 3.17
CA GLN A 255 16.11 10.12 4.32
C GLN A 255 16.02 8.61 4.07
N LEU A 256 14.99 8.14 3.35
CA LEU A 256 14.86 6.73 2.97
C LEU A 256 16.05 6.23 2.14
N TYR A 257 16.61 7.08 1.28
CA TYR A 257 17.73 6.72 0.41
C TYR A 257 19.10 7.04 0.98
N LEU A 258 19.21 7.88 2.02
CA LEU A 258 20.44 8.11 2.78
C LEU A 258 20.72 6.98 3.79
N ARG A 259 19.69 6.50 4.49
CA ARG A 259 19.83 5.52 5.59
C ARG A 259 19.71 4.05 5.15
N ARG A 260 20.41 3.65 4.09
CA ARG A 260 20.25 2.33 3.43
C ARG A 260 20.66 1.12 4.27
N LYS A 261 21.37 1.31 5.38
CA LYS A 261 21.95 0.22 6.16
C LYS A 261 21.05 -0.29 7.30
N SER A 262 19.99 0.44 7.67
CA SER A 262 19.03 -0.04 8.68
C SER A 262 18.04 -1.00 8.01
N ALA A 263 17.91 -2.20 8.56
CA ALA A 263 16.94 -3.18 8.08
C ALA A 263 15.52 -2.65 8.20
N GLY A 264 15.24 -1.91 9.28
CA GLY A 264 13.94 -1.28 9.48
C GLY A 264 13.61 -0.23 8.42
N ILE A 265 14.52 0.70 8.13
CA ILE A 265 14.30 1.74 7.11
C ILE A 265 14.20 1.14 5.70
N MET A 266 14.91 0.04 5.41
CA MET A 266 14.77 -0.67 4.13
C MET A 266 13.34 -1.19 3.90
N ARG A 267 12.64 -1.64 4.95
CA ARG A 267 11.23 -2.07 4.81
C ARG A 267 10.29 -0.91 4.53
N VAL A 268 10.47 0.21 5.25
CA VAL A 268 9.69 1.43 4.98
C VAL A 268 9.95 1.93 3.56
N LYS A 269 11.20 1.86 3.10
CA LYS A 269 11.56 2.19 1.73
C LYS A 269 10.89 1.27 0.70
N SER A 270 10.90 -0.05 0.93
CA SER A 270 10.26 -1.03 0.05
C SER A 270 8.77 -0.71 -0.15
N GLU A 271 8.05 -0.43 0.94
CA GLU A 271 6.63 -0.06 0.84
C GLU A 271 6.42 1.32 0.24
N PHE A 272 7.34 2.27 0.43
CA PHE A 272 7.30 3.53 -0.29
C PHE A 272 7.45 3.32 -1.81
N GLU A 273 8.40 2.49 -2.24
CA GLU A 273 8.57 2.13 -3.64
C GLU A 273 7.33 1.40 -4.19
N CYS A 274 6.72 0.51 -3.41
CA CYS A 274 5.45 -0.15 -3.72
C CYS A 274 4.33 0.87 -3.93
N TYR A 275 4.12 1.78 -2.98
CA TYR A 275 3.12 2.84 -3.07
C TYR A 275 3.30 3.69 -4.33
N ILE A 276 4.54 4.11 -4.61
CA ILE A 276 4.83 4.93 -5.80
C ILE A 276 4.55 4.15 -7.09
N ASN A 277 4.91 2.86 -7.16
CA ASN A 277 4.65 2.04 -8.34
C ASN A 277 3.15 1.80 -8.56
N THR A 278 2.39 1.62 -7.47
CA THR A 278 0.97 1.30 -7.53
C THR A 278 0.09 2.53 -7.73
N TYR A 279 0.34 3.63 -7.02
CA TYR A 279 -0.60 4.75 -6.93
C TYR A 279 -0.13 6.05 -7.60
N TRP A 280 1.15 6.20 -7.95
CA TRP A 280 1.65 7.46 -8.51
C TRP A 280 1.38 7.56 -10.03
N PRO A 281 0.56 8.51 -10.50
CA PRO A 281 0.29 8.63 -11.92
C PRO A 281 1.43 9.32 -12.68
N GLY A 282 1.75 8.76 -13.85
CA GLY A 282 2.59 9.39 -14.85
C GLY A 282 4.01 8.82 -14.96
N THR A 283 4.67 9.15 -16.07
CA THR A 283 6.07 8.80 -16.35
C THR A 283 7.00 9.62 -15.46
N LEU A 284 7.42 9.04 -14.34
CA LEU A 284 8.68 9.44 -13.70
C LEU A 284 9.78 9.27 -14.76
N PRO A 285 10.43 10.33 -15.23
CA PRO A 285 11.53 10.19 -16.17
C PRO A 285 12.60 9.35 -15.47
N ALA A 286 12.98 8.20 -16.05
CA ALA A 286 14.02 7.32 -15.49
C ALA A 286 15.33 8.08 -15.21
N THR A 287 15.56 9.17 -15.94
CA THR A 287 16.70 10.08 -15.81
C THR A 287 16.65 11.01 -14.59
N ARG A 288 15.49 11.30 -14.00
CA ARG A 288 15.35 12.23 -12.84
C ARG A 288 15.27 11.52 -11.49
N ILE A 289 14.93 10.25 -11.45
CA ILE A 289 14.81 9.46 -10.22
C ILE A 289 15.60 8.16 -10.39
N SER A 290 16.93 8.27 -10.48
CA SER A 290 17.83 7.13 -10.70
C SER A 290 17.85 6.10 -9.57
N ARG A 291 17.20 6.38 -8.43
CA ARG A 291 17.26 5.53 -7.23
C ARG A 291 16.04 4.63 -7.04
N ILE A 292 14.89 4.93 -7.64
CA ILE A 292 13.72 4.02 -7.64
C ILE A 292 13.92 3.07 -8.81
N LYS A 293 14.09 1.77 -8.53
CA LYS A 293 13.98 0.75 -9.57
C LYS A 293 12.50 0.61 -9.92
N ILE A 294 12.06 1.34 -10.94
CA ILE A 294 10.72 1.21 -11.50
C ILE A 294 10.70 -0.15 -12.24
N HIS A 295 10.15 -1.17 -11.58
CA HIS A 295 9.96 -2.47 -12.21
C HIS A 295 8.67 -2.42 -13.05
N SER A 296 8.85 -2.53 -14.37
CA SER A 296 7.83 -2.86 -15.38
C SER A 296 6.61 -1.92 -15.52
N SER A 297 5.99 -1.98 -16.70
CA SER A 297 4.80 -1.25 -17.17
C SER A 297 3.89 -0.71 -16.07
N LYS A 298 3.82 0.62 -15.93
CA LYS A 298 3.01 1.29 -14.92
C LYS A 298 1.53 0.94 -15.07
N ASN A 299 0.90 0.60 -13.95
CA ASN A 299 -0.54 0.35 -13.90
C ASN A 299 -1.39 1.61 -14.08
N ILE A 300 -0.92 2.82 -13.77
CA ILE A 300 -1.77 4.03 -13.85
C ILE A 300 -1.32 4.96 -14.98
N ILE A 301 -2.21 5.20 -15.94
CA ILE A 301 -1.97 6.01 -17.15
C ILE A 301 -2.95 7.19 -17.28
N SER A 302 -2.56 8.20 -18.06
CA SER A 302 -3.42 9.37 -18.34
C SER A 302 -4.47 9.06 -19.41
N LYS A 303 -5.55 9.85 -19.47
CA LYS A 303 -6.61 9.74 -20.49
C LYS A 303 -6.07 9.68 -21.91
N LYS A 304 -5.10 10.53 -22.24
CA LYS A 304 -4.49 10.60 -23.59
C LYS A 304 -3.74 9.32 -23.94
N VAL A 305 -3.02 8.75 -22.98
CA VAL A 305 -2.28 7.49 -23.18
C VAL A 305 -3.26 6.32 -23.29
N ALA A 306 -4.28 6.28 -22.44
CA ALA A 306 -5.30 5.24 -22.46
C ALA A 306 -6.10 5.24 -23.77
N ALA A 307 -6.53 6.42 -24.23
CA ALA A 307 -7.22 6.57 -25.52
C ALA A 307 -6.35 6.14 -26.71
N LYS A 308 -5.02 6.36 -26.64
CA LYS A 308 -4.09 5.90 -27.66
C LYS A 308 -3.92 4.37 -27.67
N ILE A 309 -3.89 3.73 -26.51
CA ILE A 309 -3.80 2.26 -26.41
C ILE A 309 -5.07 1.60 -27.01
N LEU A 310 -6.25 2.17 -26.75
CA LEU A 310 -7.52 1.69 -27.31
C LEU A 310 -7.77 2.10 -28.76
N ASP A 311 -6.90 2.93 -29.35
CA ASP A 311 -7.10 3.56 -30.66
C ASP A 311 -8.46 4.27 -30.82
N VAL A 312 -8.89 4.99 -29.77
CA VAL A 312 -10.17 5.73 -29.77
C VAL A 312 -9.98 7.23 -29.60
N ARG A 313 -10.90 8.00 -30.19
CA ARG A 313 -10.99 9.46 -29.94
C ARG A 313 -11.42 9.74 -28.49
N LEU A 314 -10.94 10.84 -27.91
CA LEU A 314 -11.24 11.22 -26.53
C LEU A 314 -12.74 11.26 -26.19
N PRO A 315 -13.66 11.77 -27.04
CA PRO A 315 -15.09 11.76 -26.73
C PRO A 315 -15.69 10.34 -26.66
N ARG A 316 -15.13 9.39 -27.41
CA ARG A 316 -15.53 7.97 -27.33
C ARG A 316 -15.01 7.36 -26.04
N PHE A 317 -13.79 7.71 -25.64
CA PHE A 317 -13.24 7.29 -24.35
C PHE A 317 -14.12 7.76 -23.18
N ASP A 318 -14.61 9.01 -23.20
CA ASP A 318 -15.54 9.52 -22.17
C ASP A 318 -16.83 8.71 -22.07
N LYS A 319 -17.36 8.25 -23.20
CA LYS A 319 -18.54 7.38 -23.21
C LYS A 319 -18.25 6.03 -22.55
N LEU A 320 -17.07 5.46 -22.76
CA LEU A 320 -16.66 4.20 -22.11
C LEU A 320 -16.55 4.34 -20.59
N ILE A 321 -16.09 5.51 -20.10
CA ILE A 321 -16.11 5.84 -18.67
C ILE A 321 -17.56 5.89 -18.16
N ASN A 322 -18.44 6.61 -18.86
CA ASN A 322 -19.84 6.74 -18.46
C ASN A 322 -20.61 5.40 -18.52
N GLN A 323 -20.16 4.45 -19.33
CA GLN A 323 -20.69 3.09 -19.40
C GLN A 323 -20.08 2.15 -18.34
N ASN A 324 -19.24 2.65 -17.43
CA ASN A 324 -18.49 1.86 -16.44
C ASN A 324 -17.66 0.73 -17.06
N ARG A 325 -17.23 0.88 -18.32
CA ARG A 325 -16.33 -0.08 -18.99
C ARG A 325 -14.87 0.17 -18.65
N ILE A 326 -14.57 1.38 -18.20
CA ILE A 326 -13.24 1.82 -17.79
C ILE A 326 -13.39 2.47 -16.41
N GLU A 327 -12.58 2.04 -15.46
CA GLU A 327 -12.58 2.62 -14.11
C GLU A 327 -11.80 3.93 -14.08
N LEU A 328 -12.40 4.96 -13.48
CA LEU A 328 -11.80 6.26 -13.29
C LEU A 328 -11.17 6.35 -11.89
N PHE A 329 -9.85 6.51 -11.85
CA PHE A 329 -9.10 6.79 -10.63
C PHE A 329 -8.75 8.29 -10.55
N ILE A 330 -9.23 9.00 -9.54
CA ILE A 330 -8.93 10.43 -9.37
C ILE A 330 -7.70 10.60 -8.48
N PHE A 331 -6.66 11.25 -8.99
CA PHE A 331 -5.46 11.61 -8.26
C PHE A 331 -5.13 13.09 -8.46
N GLN A 332 -4.94 13.84 -7.36
CA GLN A 332 -4.69 15.30 -7.41
C GLN A 332 -5.73 16.07 -8.24
N GLY A 333 -7.01 15.66 -8.17
CA GLY A 333 -8.08 16.27 -8.96
C GLY A 333 -8.02 15.96 -10.47
N LYS A 334 -7.17 15.03 -10.90
CA LYS A 334 -7.05 14.59 -12.30
C LYS A 334 -7.45 13.13 -12.43
N GLY A 335 -8.12 12.80 -13.54
CA GLY A 335 -8.54 11.44 -13.87
C GLY A 335 -7.43 10.59 -14.48
N HIS A 336 -7.27 9.38 -13.97
CA HIS A 336 -6.31 8.36 -14.38
C HIS A 336 -6.98 7.00 -14.53
N TYR A 337 -6.30 6.07 -15.21
CA TYR A 337 -6.89 4.80 -15.66
C TYR A 337 -5.91 3.65 -15.48
N LEU A 338 -6.43 2.45 -15.25
CA LEU A 338 -5.62 1.24 -15.13
C LEU A 338 -5.18 0.71 -16.50
N ARG A 339 -3.88 0.61 -16.74
CA ARG A 339 -3.29 0.16 -18.00
C ARG A 339 -3.73 -1.25 -18.37
N ASP A 340 -3.68 -2.18 -17.43
CA ASP A 340 -4.06 -3.58 -17.67
C ASP A 340 -5.52 -3.69 -18.12
N GLN A 341 -6.42 -2.93 -17.49
CA GLN A 341 -7.84 -2.88 -17.88
C GLN A 341 -8.00 -2.35 -19.31
N ILE A 342 -7.26 -1.30 -19.66
CA ILE A 342 -7.28 -0.67 -20.98
C ILE A 342 -6.71 -1.61 -22.05
N GLU A 343 -5.62 -2.31 -21.74
CA GLU A 343 -4.99 -3.29 -22.66
C GLU A 343 -5.90 -4.51 -22.85
N LEU A 344 -6.54 -5.03 -21.80
CA LEU A 344 -7.53 -6.10 -21.91
C LEU A 344 -8.72 -5.70 -22.79
N LEU A 345 -9.22 -4.47 -22.63
CA LEU A 345 -10.31 -3.95 -23.46
C LEU A 345 -9.86 -3.76 -24.92
N ALA A 346 -8.61 -3.34 -25.16
CA ALA A 346 -8.04 -3.23 -26.50
C ALA A 346 -7.95 -4.60 -27.17
N CYS A 347 -7.49 -5.63 -26.46
CA CYS A 347 -7.48 -7.01 -26.95
C CYS A 347 -8.91 -7.47 -27.30
N GLN A 348 -9.89 -7.23 -26.42
CA GLN A 348 -11.29 -7.57 -26.70
C GLN A 348 -11.82 -6.90 -27.97
N TYR A 349 -11.44 -5.65 -28.27
CA TYR A 349 -11.85 -4.97 -29.48
C TYR A 349 -11.14 -5.49 -30.73
N ASN A 350 -9.86 -5.88 -30.62
CA ASN A 350 -9.07 -6.41 -31.73
C ASN A 350 -9.43 -7.86 -32.08
N ASP A 351 -9.80 -8.66 -31.09
CA ASP A 351 -10.13 -10.09 -31.27
C ASP A 351 -11.54 -10.30 -31.88
N ASN A 352 -12.35 -9.23 -31.93
CA ASN A 352 -13.75 -9.29 -32.31
C ASN A 352 -14.07 -8.34 -33.48
N TRP A 353 -15.27 -8.49 -34.04
CA TRP A 353 -15.65 -7.75 -35.24
C TRP A 353 -16.63 -6.62 -34.94
N SER A 354 -16.38 -5.45 -35.52
CA SER A 354 -17.42 -4.45 -35.73
C SER A 354 -18.49 -4.95 -36.71
N LEU A 355 -19.66 -4.31 -36.72
CA LEU A 355 -20.73 -4.65 -37.67
C LEU A 355 -20.28 -4.61 -39.14
N SER A 356 -19.39 -3.68 -39.49
CA SER A 356 -18.84 -3.57 -40.85
C SER A 356 -17.86 -4.71 -41.16
N GLN A 357 -16.95 -5.03 -40.23
CA GLN A 357 -16.01 -6.14 -40.40
C GLN A 357 -16.73 -7.49 -40.49
N ALA A 358 -17.77 -7.72 -39.68
CA ALA A 358 -18.57 -8.94 -39.75
C ALA A 358 -19.34 -9.04 -41.07
N SER A 359 -19.90 -7.92 -41.55
CA SER A 359 -20.60 -7.84 -42.84
C SER A 359 -19.67 -8.19 -44.01
N GLU A 360 -18.43 -7.68 -43.97
CA GLU A 360 -17.40 -7.99 -44.98
C GLU A 360 -16.92 -9.44 -44.90
N ALA A 361 -16.53 -9.91 -43.70
CA ALA A 361 -16.01 -11.25 -43.48
C ALA A 361 -17.02 -12.35 -43.83
N LEU A 362 -18.29 -12.17 -43.44
CA LEU A 362 -19.37 -13.10 -43.73
C LEU A 362 -19.99 -12.89 -45.13
N CYS A 363 -19.61 -11.81 -45.83
CA CYS A 363 -20.20 -11.38 -47.09
C CYS A 363 -21.73 -11.23 -47.04
N LEU A 364 -22.24 -10.75 -45.91
CA LEU A 364 -23.66 -10.52 -45.66
C LEU A 364 -23.92 -9.01 -45.50
N THR A 365 -25.14 -8.57 -45.76
CA THR A 365 -25.53 -7.17 -45.50
C THR A 365 -25.61 -6.92 -43.99
N LYS A 366 -25.47 -5.65 -43.57
CA LYS A 366 -25.64 -5.26 -42.15
C LYS A 366 -27.01 -5.67 -41.59
N TYR A 367 -28.05 -5.71 -42.43
CA TYR A 367 -29.38 -6.17 -42.07
C TYR A 367 -29.37 -7.65 -41.71
N HIS A 368 -28.75 -8.49 -42.54
CA HIS A 368 -28.59 -9.92 -42.29
C HIS A 368 -27.79 -10.22 -41.02
N ILE A 369 -26.71 -9.48 -40.76
CA ILE A 369 -25.94 -9.64 -39.52
C ILE A 369 -26.81 -9.33 -38.29
N LYS A 370 -27.60 -8.25 -38.34
CA LYS A 370 -28.55 -7.93 -37.25
C LYS A 370 -29.61 -9.02 -37.07
N ALA A 371 -30.08 -9.63 -38.16
CA ALA A 371 -30.99 -10.76 -38.07
C ALA A 371 -30.31 -11.96 -37.38
N LEU A 372 -29.08 -12.33 -37.78
CA LEU A 372 -28.35 -13.41 -37.12
C LEU A 372 -28.13 -13.17 -35.62
N LEU A 373 -27.85 -11.92 -35.23
CA LEU A 373 -27.74 -11.52 -33.82
C LEU A 373 -29.08 -11.60 -33.08
N LYS A 374 -30.17 -11.14 -33.70
CA LYS A 374 -31.52 -11.15 -33.11
C LYS A 374 -32.00 -12.58 -32.81
N TYR A 375 -31.72 -13.52 -33.72
CA TYR A 375 -32.09 -14.93 -33.58
C TYR A 375 -30.99 -15.77 -32.89
N GLN A 376 -29.97 -15.13 -32.33
CA GLN A 376 -28.90 -15.78 -31.54
C GLN A 376 -28.10 -16.86 -32.29
N PHE A 377 -28.03 -16.79 -33.62
CA PHE A 377 -27.13 -17.65 -34.40
C PHE A 377 -25.66 -17.28 -34.21
N ILE A 378 -25.42 -16.00 -33.92
CA ILE A 378 -24.11 -15.45 -33.56
C ILE A 378 -24.27 -14.57 -32.31
N ASN A 379 -23.20 -14.47 -31.53
CA ASN A 379 -23.21 -13.74 -30.27
C ASN A 379 -22.63 -12.33 -30.44
N PHE A 380 -23.00 -11.44 -29.53
CA PHE A 380 -22.37 -10.14 -29.38
C PHE A 380 -21.78 -9.99 -27.99
N ILE A 381 -20.68 -9.24 -27.91
CA ILE A 381 -20.08 -8.78 -26.66
C ILE A 381 -20.66 -7.42 -26.27
N GLN A 382 -21.04 -6.61 -27.27
CA GLN A 382 -21.62 -5.29 -27.08
C GLN A 382 -22.71 -5.03 -28.12
N GLN A 383 -23.88 -4.60 -27.65
CA GLN A 383 -24.96 -4.08 -28.48
C GLN A 383 -25.07 -2.55 -28.32
N PRO A 384 -25.63 -1.84 -29.31
CA PRO A 384 -25.89 -0.42 -29.20
C PRO A 384 -26.85 -0.08 -28.05
N ASP A 385 -26.55 0.98 -27.32
CA ASP A 385 -27.38 1.58 -26.28
C ASP A 385 -27.43 3.12 -26.45
N MET A 386 -27.96 3.84 -25.46
CA MET A 386 -28.04 5.31 -25.50
C MET A 386 -26.67 6.00 -25.58
N MET A 387 -25.62 5.34 -25.08
CA MET A 387 -24.28 5.92 -24.92
C MET A 387 -23.32 5.48 -26.04
N ASN A 388 -23.54 4.32 -26.64
CA ASN A 388 -22.69 3.69 -27.62
C ASN A 388 -23.52 3.10 -28.78
N ARG A 389 -23.14 3.45 -30.01
CA ARG A 389 -23.88 3.04 -31.22
C ARG A 389 -23.27 1.82 -31.89
N ASP A 390 -22.13 1.34 -31.39
CA ASP A 390 -21.31 0.36 -32.08
C ASP A 390 -21.60 -1.06 -31.57
N TRP A 391 -21.76 -1.98 -32.51
CA TRP A 391 -21.78 -3.41 -32.22
C TRP A 391 -20.35 -3.94 -32.09
N LEU A 392 -20.15 -4.85 -31.13
CA LEU A 392 -18.98 -5.73 -31.06
C LEU A 392 -19.48 -7.17 -31.10
N ILE A 393 -19.19 -7.85 -32.20
CA ILE A 393 -19.67 -9.19 -32.53
C ILE A 393 -18.58 -10.20 -32.20
N ASP A 394 -18.97 -11.26 -31.48
CA ASP A 394 -18.05 -12.33 -31.09
C ASP A 394 -17.59 -13.09 -32.34
N LYS A 395 -16.33 -12.87 -32.73
CA LYS A 395 -15.74 -13.51 -33.92
C LYS A 395 -15.81 -15.03 -33.82
N SER A 396 -15.53 -15.58 -32.64
CA SER A 396 -15.53 -17.04 -32.43
C SER A 396 -16.91 -17.66 -32.62
N SER A 397 -18.00 -16.93 -32.33
CA SER A 397 -19.36 -17.39 -32.60
C SER A 397 -19.66 -17.48 -34.10
N CYS A 398 -19.18 -16.50 -34.88
CA CYS A 398 -19.31 -16.51 -36.34
C CYS A 398 -18.54 -17.68 -36.97
N GLU A 399 -17.29 -17.90 -36.53
CA GLU A 399 -16.46 -19.02 -37.01
C GLU A 399 -17.12 -20.36 -36.69
N ARG A 400 -17.66 -20.53 -35.47
CA ARG A 400 -18.40 -21.73 -35.08
C ARG A 400 -19.64 -21.98 -35.94
N LEU A 401 -20.40 -20.92 -36.27
CA LEU A 401 -21.57 -21.05 -37.13
C LEU A 401 -21.16 -21.55 -38.52
N ILE A 402 -20.16 -20.93 -39.15
CA ILE A 402 -19.69 -21.33 -40.48
C ILE A 402 -19.16 -22.77 -40.47
N ASN A 403 -18.34 -23.13 -39.48
CA ASN A 403 -17.81 -24.49 -39.35
C ASN A 403 -18.92 -25.52 -39.11
N ARG A 404 -19.96 -25.17 -38.36
CA ARG A 404 -21.11 -26.06 -38.16
C ARG A 404 -21.88 -26.25 -39.45
N LEU A 405 -22.12 -25.19 -40.20
CA LEU A 405 -22.80 -25.27 -41.50
C LEU A 405 -21.98 -26.05 -42.53
N SER A 406 -20.64 -25.92 -42.54
CA SER A 406 -19.79 -26.67 -43.48
C SER A 406 -19.81 -28.17 -43.21
N LEU A 407 -19.87 -28.59 -41.94
CA LEU A 407 -20.01 -30.00 -41.56
C LEU A 407 -21.37 -30.61 -41.93
N LEU A 408 -22.41 -29.79 -42.04
CA LEU A 408 -23.76 -30.23 -42.43
C LEU A 408 -24.00 -30.20 -43.94
N ALA A 409 -23.03 -29.74 -44.73
CA ALA A 409 -23.15 -29.69 -46.18
C ALA A 409 -23.10 -31.09 -46.80
N ASN A 410 -23.85 -31.28 -47.88
CA ASN A 410 -23.95 -32.57 -48.56
C ASN A 410 -22.76 -32.77 -49.52
N GLU A 411 -22.43 -34.03 -49.80
CA GLU A 411 -21.39 -34.37 -50.77
C GLU A 411 -21.78 -33.91 -52.20
N PRO A 412 -20.81 -33.43 -52.99
CA PRO A 412 -21.05 -32.78 -54.28
C PRO A 412 -21.67 -33.66 -55.36
N GLU A 413 -21.70 -34.98 -55.17
CA GLU A 413 -22.09 -35.94 -56.21
C GLU A 413 -23.62 -36.05 -56.45
N CYS A 414 -24.47 -35.51 -55.56
CA CYS A 414 -25.89 -35.88 -55.56
C CYS A 414 -26.90 -34.87 -56.16
N HIS A 415 -26.56 -33.62 -56.48
CA HIS A 415 -27.61 -32.61 -56.73
C HIS A 415 -27.34 -31.63 -57.90
N THR A 416 -27.96 -31.92 -59.05
CA THR A 416 -28.21 -30.94 -60.12
C THR A 416 -29.56 -30.23 -59.91
N GLY A 417 -29.56 -28.90 -59.77
CA GLY A 417 -30.80 -28.09 -59.70
C GLY A 417 -31.03 -27.25 -58.44
N GLY A 418 -30.01 -27.07 -57.58
CA GLY A 418 -30.12 -26.20 -56.41
C GLY A 418 -30.17 -24.71 -56.76
N LYS A 419 -30.88 -23.91 -55.96
CA LYS A 419 -31.02 -22.46 -56.13
C LYS A 419 -29.87 -21.71 -55.46
N SER A 420 -29.61 -20.48 -55.90
CA SER A 420 -28.71 -19.58 -55.16
C SER A 420 -29.41 -19.07 -53.89
N MET A 421 -28.63 -18.53 -52.94
CA MET A 421 -29.18 -17.89 -51.73
C MET A 421 -30.19 -16.79 -52.09
N ALA A 422 -29.88 -15.96 -53.10
CA ALA A 422 -30.80 -14.95 -53.61
C ALA A 422 -32.05 -15.56 -54.27
N GLY A 423 -31.91 -16.73 -54.91
CA GLY A 423 -33.04 -17.49 -55.47
C GLY A 423 -33.99 -17.95 -54.37
N ILE A 424 -33.47 -18.56 -53.30
CA ILE A 424 -34.28 -18.96 -52.14
C ILE A 424 -34.93 -17.76 -51.45
N GLN A 425 -34.26 -16.61 -51.39
CA GLN A 425 -34.85 -15.41 -50.79
C GLN A 425 -36.03 -14.84 -51.60
N ARG A 426 -35.99 -14.93 -52.94
CA ARG A 426 -37.17 -14.64 -53.80
C ARG A 426 -38.32 -15.62 -53.59
N GLU A 427 -37.98 -16.80 -53.04
CA GLU A 427 -38.84 -17.84 -52.48
C GLU A 427 -39.86 -17.40 -51.44
N GLY A 428 -39.54 -16.31 -50.76
CA GLY A 428 -40.12 -15.91 -49.49
C GLY A 428 -39.29 -16.32 -48.26
N TYR A 429 -38.22 -17.11 -48.41
CA TYR A 429 -37.38 -17.51 -47.27
C TYR A 429 -36.43 -16.39 -46.83
N SER A 430 -36.58 -15.94 -45.59
CA SER A 430 -35.61 -15.06 -44.93
C SER A 430 -34.26 -15.77 -44.73
N LEU A 431 -33.18 -15.01 -44.55
CA LEU A 431 -31.87 -15.60 -44.22
C LEU A 431 -31.93 -16.44 -42.93
N THR A 432 -32.71 -16.00 -41.95
CA THR A 432 -32.86 -16.69 -40.67
C THR A 432 -33.54 -18.04 -40.83
N GLU A 433 -34.61 -18.13 -41.64
CA GLU A 433 -35.27 -19.41 -41.97
C GLU A 433 -34.35 -20.33 -42.77
N LEU A 434 -33.55 -19.76 -43.69
CA LEU A 434 -32.55 -20.53 -44.41
C LEU A 434 -31.50 -21.12 -43.47
N VAL A 435 -30.93 -20.32 -42.55
CA VAL A 435 -29.94 -20.80 -41.59
C VAL A 435 -30.54 -21.82 -40.61
N THR A 436 -31.77 -21.61 -40.15
CA THR A 436 -32.51 -22.61 -39.35
C THR A 436 -32.64 -23.93 -40.12
N GLY A 437 -33.14 -23.88 -41.36
CA GLY A 437 -33.31 -25.06 -42.20
C GLY A 437 -32.00 -25.77 -42.52
N MET A 438 -30.89 -25.03 -42.66
CA MET A 438 -29.57 -25.63 -42.81
C MET A 438 -29.09 -26.34 -41.53
N LEU A 439 -29.40 -25.79 -40.35
CA LEU A 439 -29.00 -26.38 -39.06
C LEU A 439 -29.87 -27.58 -38.66
N GLU A 440 -31.14 -27.57 -39.03
CA GLU A 440 -32.13 -28.60 -38.70
C GLU A 440 -32.27 -29.68 -39.78
N GLY A 441 -31.60 -29.53 -40.92
CA GLY A 441 -31.64 -30.48 -42.04
C GLY A 441 -32.84 -30.32 -42.98
N GLY A 442 -33.66 -29.27 -42.81
CA GLY A 442 -34.77 -28.93 -43.72
C GLY A 442 -34.34 -28.30 -45.06
N VAL A 443 -33.05 -27.97 -45.21
CA VAL A 443 -32.46 -27.47 -46.45
C VAL A 443 -31.22 -28.27 -46.79
N ILE A 444 -31.21 -28.85 -47.98
CA ILE A 444 -30.03 -29.47 -48.59
C ILE A 444 -29.21 -28.37 -49.27
N PHE A 445 -27.91 -28.34 -49.02
CA PHE A 445 -26.99 -27.39 -49.62
C PHE A 445 -25.60 -28.00 -49.79
N LEU A 446 -24.81 -27.38 -50.65
CA LEU A 446 -23.41 -27.73 -50.92
C LEU A 446 -22.47 -26.68 -50.33
N PHE A 447 -21.26 -27.11 -50.01
CA PHE A 447 -20.20 -26.25 -49.49
C PHE A 447 -18.95 -26.34 -50.38
N LYS A 448 -18.43 -25.18 -50.77
CA LYS A 448 -17.16 -25.06 -51.47
C LYS A 448 -16.25 -24.08 -50.74
N TYR A 449 -15.18 -24.62 -50.14
CA TYR A 449 -14.23 -23.81 -49.41
C TYR A 449 -13.53 -22.78 -50.30
N ASN A 450 -13.40 -21.55 -49.78
CA ASN A 450 -12.71 -20.45 -50.44
C ASN A 450 -11.64 -19.87 -49.53
N ASN A 451 -10.37 -20.11 -49.87
CA ASN A 451 -9.20 -19.63 -49.10
C ASN A 451 -9.17 -18.11 -48.94
N LYS A 452 -9.72 -17.33 -49.88
CA LYS A 452 -9.69 -15.86 -49.82
C LYS A 452 -10.72 -15.28 -48.86
N SER A 453 -11.80 -16.01 -48.60
CA SER A 453 -12.89 -15.56 -47.72
C SER A 453 -13.42 -16.76 -46.94
N PRO A 454 -12.67 -17.24 -45.94
CA PRO A 454 -12.91 -18.53 -45.27
C PRO A 454 -14.22 -18.56 -44.47
N PHE A 455 -14.77 -17.40 -44.11
CA PHE A 455 -15.99 -17.27 -43.31
C PHE A 455 -17.21 -16.83 -44.14
N SER A 456 -17.08 -16.78 -45.47
CA SER A 456 -18.11 -16.21 -46.31
C SER A 456 -19.32 -17.14 -46.45
N PHE A 457 -20.52 -16.60 -46.24
CA PHE A 457 -21.76 -17.32 -46.54
C PHE A 457 -21.92 -17.68 -48.03
N LYS A 458 -21.13 -17.06 -48.92
CA LYS A 458 -21.10 -17.39 -50.35
C LYS A 458 -20.44 -18.74 -50.65
N GLN A 459 -19.78 -19.34 -49.66
CA GLN A 459 -19.25 -20.70 -49.78
C GLN A 459 -20.35 -21.76 -49.79
N PHE A 460 -21.55 -21.41 -49.30
CA PHE A 460 -22.74 -22.26 -49.35
C PHE A 460 -23.56 -21.95 -50.60
N HIS A 461 -23.89 -22.98 -51.38
CA HIS A 461 -24.62 -22.83 -52.63
C HIS A 461 -25.51 -24.04 -52.94
N SER A 462 -26.26 -23.96 -54.05
CA SER A 462 -27.13 -25.02 -54.53
C SER A 462 -28.17 -25.49 -53.50
N PHE A 463 -28.90 -24.53 -52.93
CA PHE A 463 -29.87 -24.81 -51.88
C PHE A 463 -31.17 -25.44 -52.43
N LYS A 464 -31.70 -26.44 -51.72
CA LYS A 464 -32.97 -27.12 -52.02
C LYS A 464 -33.71 -27.40 -50.72
N VAL A 465 -34.92 -26.87 -50.57
CA VAL A 465 -35.77 -27.14 -49.41
C VAL A 465 -36.32 -28.57 -49.53
N THR A 466 -36.16 -29.38 -48.49
CA THR A 466 -36.77 -30.70 -48.41
C THR A 466 -38.22 -30.53 -47.96
N ASN A 467 -39.17 -30.95 -48.78
CA ASN A 467 -40.59 -30.97 -48.41
C ASN A 467 -40.82 -32.00 -47.31
N SER A 468 -40.49 -31.65 -46.08
CA SER A 468 -40.73 -32.47 -44.88
C SER A 468 -40.98 -31.60 -43.65
N SER A 469 -41.83 -30.58 -43.82
CA SER A 469 -42.64 -29.98 -42.75
C SER A 469 -43.58 -28.97 -43.39
N GLY A 470 -44.90 -29.18 -43.24
CA GLY A 470 -45.93 -28.37 -43.86
C GLY A 470 -45.79 -26.88 -43.54
N LYS A 471 -46.14 -26.05 -44.52
CA LYS A 471 -46.56 -24.67 -44.27
C LYS A 471 -47.71 -24.73 -43.26
N VAL A 472 -47.52 -24.13 -42.09
CA VAL A 472 -48.63 -23.69 -41.25
C VAL A 472 -48.89 -22.25 -41.67
N ASP A 473 -50.08 -22.01 -42.20
CA ASP A 473 -50.63 -20.68 -42.51
C ASP A 473 -50.78 -19.81 -41.25
#